data_AF-A0A252E4A1-F1
#
_entry.id   AF-A0A252E4A1-F1
#
_cell.length_a   1.000
_cell.length_b   1.000
_cell.length_c   1.000
_cell.angle_alpha   90.00
_cell.angle_beta   90.00
_cell.angle_gamma   90.00
#
_symmetry.space_group_name_H-M   'P 1'
#
loop_
_entity.id
_entity.type
_entity.pdbx_description
1 polymer ?
#
loop_
_entity_poly.entity_id
_entity_poly.type
_entity_poly.pdbx_seq_one_letter_code
_entity_poly.pdbx_strand_id
1 'polypeptide(L)'
;MNYIKVIFFLVCSLCFWIIFGWLADYSFPFGQALELLLACFKGSASAKINSLQQQLQRTDIVSQPDNPKQIQKLNNLESQAWLYEGILERLAENSVVNHEKIARTLEALEYKRNEILQELEPRKPKRYRILERIQDSARYLLASQAEKDYERLERMITNLVIFTRTRKPSQIILSEIIERLASEIAQNANQISPYRLRLAYKIDELIKLLSAKLILGSDSSVTDNTYQELVKELRSRIALLSNQFNSLLISKQENTNELNKRIQEISNLTKNISDLHKVISDKEAELSGLLQNTQNLTELIRTKQSQIDRLQHSISDLQRDIQSSTETDKIKQARIDYLQNLVLQLNQQKAELQKRIQDITDHAENKESEVANLQSEKSQLNSQKSELHKQYQILDQKYRQQQNEIAKLKEKIKHLAQINRSQPSNPTYKAPQQPVQETRPRITLEEYQRIFNKSDYVYVKAHYRNGSYVKAHYRRRPNR
;
A
#
# COMPACT_ATOMS: atom_id res chain seq x y z
N MET A 1 33.26 41.46 -19.61
CA MET A 1 32.86 41.09 -18.23
C MET A 1 33.65 41.91 -17.20
N ASN A 2 33.46 43.23 -17.12
CA ASN A 2 34.15 44.07 -16.11
C ASN A 2 33.22 44.50 -14.96
N TYR A 3 31.90 44.39 -15.17
CA TYR A 3 30.90 44.74 -14.18
C TYR A 3 30.92 43.85 -12.94
N ILE A 4 31.37 42.59 -13.05
CA ILE A 4 31.45 41.68 -11.88
C ILE A 4 32.49 42.18 -10.87
N LYS A 5 33.68 42.60 -11.33
CA LYS A 5 34.70 43.18 -10.44
C LYS A 5 34.24 44.51 -9.81
N VAL A 6 33.53 45.33 -10.59
CA VAL A 6 32.96 46.60 -10.10
C VAL A 6 31.84 46.35 -9.10
N ILE A 7 30.94 45.40 -9.36
CA ILE A 7 29.87 44.99 -8.44
C ILE A 7 30.47 44.42 -7.15
N PHE A 8 31.48 43.55 -7.26
CA PHE A 8 32.17 43.01 -6.10
C PHE A 8 32.82 44.12 -5.26
N PHE A 9 33.52 45.06 -5.90
CA PHE A 9 34.07 46.24 -5.23
C PHE A 9 32.99 47.07 -4.53
N LEU A 10 31.89 47.39 -5.22
CA LEU A 10 30.78 48.17 -4.66
C LEU A 10 30.14 47.46 -3.46
N VAL A 11 29.94 46.14 -3.54
CA VAL A 11 29.41 45.32 -2.44
C VAL A 11 30.39 45.29 -1.26
N CYS A 12 31.69 45.09 -1.52
CA CYS A 12 32.70 45.12 -0.46
C CYS A 12 32.82 46.49 0.20
N SER A 13 32.78 47.58 -0.57
CA SER A 13 32.77 48.96 -0.03
C SER A 13 31.53 49.23 0.81
N LEU A 14 30.36 48.73 0.38
CA LEU A 14 29.10 48.83 1.12
C LEU A 14 29.17 48.07 2.45
N CYS A 15 29.61 46.81 2.40
CA CYS A 15 29.78 45.97 3.59
C CYS A 15 30.81 46.56 4.56
N PHE A 16 31.94 47.03 4.05
CA PHE A 16 32.96 47.70 4.85
C PHE A 16 32.39 48.94 5.54
N TRP A 17 31.61 49.75 4.82
CA TRP A 17 30.96 50.90 5.43
C TRP A 17 29.85 50.52 6.42
N ILE A 18 29.11 49.44 6.22
CA ILE A 18 28.13 48.97 7.23
C ILE A 18 28.83 48.56 8.53
N ILE A 19 30.00 47.92 8.43
CA ILE A 19 30.75 47.41 9.58
C ILE A 19 31.54 48.51 10.29
N PHE A 20 32.11 49.47 9.54
CA PHE A 20 33.01 50.49 10.08
C PHE A 20 32.46 51.92 9.99
N GLY A 21 31.36 52.14 9.28
CA GLY A 21 30.81 53.47 9.00
C GLY A 21 30.19 54.15 10.22
N TRP A 22 29.74 53.41 11.22
CA TRP A 22 29.34 53.98 12.52
C TRP A 22 30.50 54.56 13.35
N LEU A 23 31.75 54.24 13.01
CA LEU A 23 32.97 54.74 13.69
C LEU A 23 33.53 55.99 13.00
N ALA A 24 33.03 56.34 11.82
CA ALA A 24 33.44 57.52 11.08
C ALA A 24 32.23 58.46 10.97
N ASP A 25 32.35 59.77 11.25
CA ASP A 25 31.28 60.75 10.89
C ASP A 25 31.29 61.02 9.37
N TYR A 26 31.52 59.96 8.60
CA TYR A 26 31.72 59.97 7.17
C TYR A 26 30.47 59.42 6.49
N SER A 27 29.74 60.30 5.80
CA SER A 27 28.59 59.90 5.00
C SER A 27 29.09 59.18 3.75
N PHE A 28 29.05 57.84 3.74
CA PHE A 28 29.25 57.11 2.50
C PHE A 28 28.17 57.51 1.50
N PRO A 29 28.52 57.73 0.22
CA PRO A 29 27.59 58.17 -0.81
C PRO A 29 26.73 56.99 -1.26
N PHE A 30 25.92 56.45 -0.34
CA PHE A 30 25.13 55.24 -0.52
C PHE A 30 24.21 55.32 -1.74
N GLY A 31 23.54 56.46 -1.92
CA GLY A 31 22.71 56.71 -3.09
C GLY A 31 23.48 56.57 -4.40
N GLN A 32 24.70 57.10 -4.46
CA GLN A 32 25.52 57.03 -5.66
C GLN A 32 26.11 55.63 -5.88
N ALA A 33 26.56 54.95 -4.82
CA ALA A 33 27.02 53.57 -4.90
C ALA A 33 25.92 52.62 -5.40
N LEU A 34 24.69 52.80 -4.92
CA LEU A 34 23.55 51.99 -5.33
C LEU A 34 23.07 52.33 -6.75
N GLU A 35 23.05 53.61 -7.11
CA GLU A 35 22.78 54.04 -8.49
C GLU A 35 23.81 53.47 -9.48
N LEU A 36 25.08 53.43 -9.09
CA LEU A 36 26.16 52.85 -9.90
C LEU A 36 26.03 51.33 -10.00
N LEU A 37 25.68 50.65 -8.90
CA LEU A 37 25.42 49.22 -8.89
C LEU A 37 24.26 48.87 -9.83
N LEU A 38 23.16 49.64 -9.78
CA LEU A 38 22.04 49.50 -10.71
C LEU A 38 22.44 49.84 -12.15
N ALA A 39 23.28 50.86 -12.36
CA ALA A 39 23.80 51.20 -13.68
C ALA A 39 24.72 50.11 -14.25
N CYS A 40 25.43 49.36 -13.40
CA CYS A 40 26.18 48.18 -13.82
C CYS A 40 25.25 47.06 -14.32
N PHE A 41 24.12 46.81 -13.64
CA PHE A 41 23.12 45.82 -14.10
C PHE A 41 22.40 46.27 -15.38
N LYS A 42 22.17 47.58 -15.55
CA LYS A 42 21.53 48.16 -16.75
C LYS A 42 22.50 48.36 -17.93
N GLY A 43 23.80 48.11 -17.74
CA GLY A 43 24.83 48.37 -18.76
C GLY A 43 25.08 49.87 -19.04
N SER A 44 24.53 50.77 -18.23
CA SER A 44 24.65 52.24 -18.40
C SER A 44 25.73 52.87 -17.50
N ALA A 45 26.56 52.06 -16.84
CA ALA A 45 27.56 52.54 -15.88
C ALA A 45 28.52 53.56 -16.47
N SER A 46 28.98 53.39 -17.71
CA SER A 46 29.90 54.34 -18.36
C SER A 46 29.28 55.74 -18.54
N ALA A 47 28.01 55.80 -18.95
CA ALA A 47 27.28 57.06 -19.10
C ALA A 47 27.08 57.74 -17.73
N LYS A 48 26.77 56.96 -16.71
CA LYS A 48 26.57 57.46 -15.34
C LYS A 48 27.88 57.95 -14.71
N ILE A 49 28.99 57.25 -14.94
CA ILE A 49 30.33 57.66 -14.51
C ILE A 49 30.73 58.98 -15.16
N ASN A 50 30.51 59.15 -16.47
CA ASN A 50 30.80 60.42 -17.16
C ASN A 50 29.94 61.57 -16.62
N SER A 51 28.66 61.33 -16.33
CA SER A 51 27.77 62.33 -15.73
C SER A 51 28.24 62.76 -14.34
N LEU A 52 28.70 61.83 -13.52
CA LEU A 52 29.14 62.08 -12.15
C LEU A 52 30.51 62.78 -12.13
N GLN A 53 31.40 62.45 -13.06
CA GLN A 53 32.64 63.18 -13.31
C GLN A 53 32.37 64.66 -13.64
N GLN A 54 31.42 64.93 -14.54
CA GLN A 54 31.06 66.31 -14.87
C GLN A 54 30.47 67.07 -13.68
N GLN A 55 29.77 66.39 -12.77
CA GLN A 55 29.25 67.01 -11.55
C GLN A 55 30.38 67.40 -10.58
N LEU A 56 31.35 66.51 -10.36
CA LEU A 56 32.54 66.78 -9.54
C LEU A 56 33.41 67.92 -10.09
N GLN A 57 33.49 68.06 -11.41
CA GLN A 57 34.23 69.15 -12.04
C GLN A 57 33.52 70.51 -11.93
N ARG A 58 32.19 70.53 -11.76
CA ARG A 58 31.38 71.75 -11.64
C ARG A 58 31.19 72.23 -10.20
N THR A 59 31.51 71.41 -9.21
CA THR A 59 31.41 71.80 -7.81
C THR A 59 32.57 72.71 -7.41
N ASP A 60 32.31 74.02 -7.39
CA ASP A 60 33.26 75.01 -6.85
C ASP A 60 33.41 74.82 -5.33
N ILE A 61 34.67 74.72 -4.89
CA ILE A 61 35.05 74.65 -3.49
C ILE A 61 35.11 76.09 -2.96
N VAL A 62 33.97 76.62 -2.51
CA VAL A 62 33.91 77.94 -1.87
C VAL A 62 34.34 77.79 -0.41
N SER A 63 35.54 78.24 -0.05
CA SER A 63 36.08 78.14 1.31
C SER A 63 35.36 79.07 2.30
N GLN A 64 34.60 78.51 3.26
CA GLN A 64 34.19 79.22 4.48
C GLN A 64 34.80 78.50 5.70
N PRO A 65 35.55 79.20 6.56
CA PRO A 65 36.46 78.55 7.50
C PRO A 65 35.80 77.79 8.66
N ASP A 66 34.56 78.08 9.06
CA ASP A 66 34.01 77.55 10.33
C ASP A 66 32.60 76.91 10.22
N ASN A 67 32.18 76.48 9.04
CA ASN A 67 30.86 75.87 8.87
C ASN A 67 30.92 74.33 8.95
N PRO A 68 30.34 73.68 9.98
CA PRO A 68 30.31 72.22 10.09
C PRO A 68 29.60 71.55 8.90
N LYS A 69 28.63 72.24 8.26
CA LYS A 69 27.96 71.75 7.05
C LYS A 69 28.90 71.71 5.84
N GLN A 70 29.93 72.57 5.81
CA GLN A 70 30.92 72.57 4.74
C GLN A 70 31.91 71.41 4.88
N ILE A 71 32.33 71.09 6.12
CA ILE A 71 33.17 69.92 6.39
C ILE A 71 32.44 68.64 5.95
N GLN A 72 31.15 68.53 6.26
CA GLN A 72 30.31 67.41 5.81
C GLN A 72 30.20 67.34 4.28
N LYS A 73 30.07 68.49 3.61
CA LYS A 73 30.02 68.58 2.14
C LYS A 73 31.35 68.16 1.50
N LEU A 74 32.48 68.61 2.04
CA LEU A 74 33.82 68.24 1.57
C LEU A 74 34.11 66.75 1.80
N ASN A 75 33.75 66.23 2.97
CA ASN A 75 33.84 64.78 3.26
C ASN A 75 33.06 63.97 2.23
N ASN A 76 31.82 64.35 1.95
CA ASN A 76 30.99 63.67 0.96
C ASN A 76 31.63 63.73 -0.45
N LEU A 77 32.14 64.89 -0.87
CA LEU A 77 32.82 65.01 -2.18
C LEU A 77 34.08 64.13 -2.26
N GLU A 78 34.86 64.03 -1.19
CA GLU A 78 36.03 63.14 -1.13
C GLU A 78 35.61 61.66 -1.23
N SER A 79 34.51 61.27 -0.59
CA SER A 79 33.98 59.90 -0.66
C SER A 79 33.56 59.52 -2.06
N GLN A 80 32.93 60.47 -2.73
CA GLN A 80 32.47 60.32 -4.09
C GLN A 80 33.67 60.17 -5.02
N ALA A 81 34.66 61.06 -4.92
CA ALA A 81 35.90 60.96 -5.69
C ALA A 81 36.60 59.61 -5.47
N TRP A 82 36.74 59.17 -4.22
CA TRP A 82 37.36 57.88 -3.90
C TRP A 82 36.61 56.69 -4.52
N LEU A 83 35.26 56.69 -4.44
CA LEU A 83 34.44 55.65 -5.03
C LEU A 83 34.60 55.60 -6.56
N TYR A 84 34.67 56.76 -7.22
CA TYR A 84 34.84 56.85 -8.67
C TYR A 84 36.22 56.41 -9.13
N GLU A 85 37.26 56.82 -8.42
CA GLU A 85 38.63 56.37 -8.63
C GLU A 85 38.69 54.83 -8.63
N GLY A 86 38.15 54.20 -7.58
CA GLY A 86 38.15 52.74 -7.45
C GLY A 86 37.34 52.00 -8.52
N ILE A 87 36.26 52.60 -9.04
CA ILE A 87 35.47 52.04 -10.15
C ILE A 87 36.23 52.19 -11.48
N LEU A 88 36.82 53.36 -11.73
CA LEU A 88 37.55 53.65 -12.96
C LEU A 88 38.79 52.76 -13.10
N GLU A 89 39.56 52.55 -12.02
CA GLU A 89 40.71 51.63 -11.99
C GLU A 89 40.32 50.22 -12.45
N ARG A 90 39.22 49.69 -11.91
CA ARG A 90 38.73 48.33 -12.19
C ARG A 90 38.09 48.21 -13.57
N LEU A 91 37.57 49.32 -14.13
CA LEU A 91 37.11 49.38 -15.52
C LEU A 91 38.27 49.53 -16.50
N ALA A 92 39.34 50.23 -16.12
CA ALA A 92 40.54 50.47 -16.93
C ALA A 92 41.34 49.19 -17.17
N GLU A 93 41.41 48.29 -16.19
CA GLU A 93 42.25 47.08 -16.19
C GLU A 93 42.08 46.16 -17.43
N ASN A 94 40.94 46.23 -18.13
CA ASN A 94 40.62 45.36 -19.27
C ASN A 94 40.02 46.08 -20.50
N SER A 95 40.00 47.41 -20.54
CA SER A 95 39.30 48.17 -21.60
C SER A 95 40.23 48.56 -22.76
N VAL A 96 40.57 47.62 -23.66
CA VAL A 96 41.50 47.81 -24.82
C VAL A 96 41.23 49.11 -25.61
N VAL A 97 39.96 49.51 -25.76
CA VAL A 97 39.54 50.57 -26.69
C VAL A 97 39.49 51.99 -26.07
N ASN A 98 39.67 52.17 -24.75
CA ASN A 98 39.48 53.49 -24.10
C ASN A 98 40.52 53.85 -23.00
N HIS A 99 41.67 53.17 -22.95
CA HIS A 99 42.68 53.38 -21.91
C HIS A 99 43.14 54.84 -21.77
N GLU A 100 43.30 55.58 -22.87
CA GLU A 100 43.75 56.98 -22.83
C GLU A 100 42.71 57.91 -22.20
N LYS A 101 41.44 57.77 -22.59
CA LYS A 101 40.34 58.56 -22.02
C LYS A 101 40.18 58.26 -20.53
N ILE A 102 40.22 56.98 -20.16
CA ILE A 102 40.08 56.55 -18.75
C ILE A 102 41.26 57.05 -17.91
N ALA A 103 42.49 57.00 -18.43
CA ALA A 103 43.67 57.51 -17.75
C ALA A 103 43.61 59.03 -17.52
N ARG A 104 43.22 59.81 -18.53
CA ARG A 104 43.03 61.27 -18.37
C ARG A 104 41.92 61.61 -17.38
N THR A 105 40.83 60.83 -17.36
CA THR A 105 39.75 61.03 -16.38
C THR A 105 40.18 60.70 -14.96
N LEU A 106 41.02 59.67 -14.79
CA LEU A 106 41.56 59.27 -13.50
C LEU A 106 42.50 60.36 -12.96
N GLU A 107 43.39 60.88 -13.81
CA GLU A 107 44.29 61.99 -13.46
C GLU A 107 43.53 63.27 -13.06
N ALA A 108 42.48 63.65 -13.80
CA ALA A 108 41.67 64.81 -13.46
C ALA A 108 40.93 64.66 -12.12
N LEU A 109 40.52 63.42 -11.80
CA LEU A 109 39.79 63.11 -10.59
C LEU A 109 40.71 63.05 -9.37
N GLU A 110 41.92 62.52 -9.54
CA GLU A 110 42.99 62.50 -8.53
C GLU A 110 43.44 63.93 -8.17
N TYR A 111 43.62 64.79 -9.18
CA TYR A 111 43.93 66.21 -8.96
C TYR A 111 42.86 66.90 -8.10
N LYS A 112 41.58 66.70 -8.43
CA LYS A 112 40.46 67.28 -7.68
C LYS A 112 40.33 66.68 -6.28
N ARG A 113 40.58 65.38 -6.12
CA ARG A 113 40.62 64.73 -4.81
C ARG A 113 41.72 65.32 -3.93
N ASN A 114 42.90 65.56 -4.48
CA ASN A 114 44.01 66.18 -3.76
C ASN A 114 43.71 67.64 -3.37
N GLU A 115 43.04 68.41 -4.23
CA GLU A 115 42.56 69.76 -3.92
C GLU A 115 41.55 69.75 -2.74
N ILE A 116 40.61 68.80 -2.75
CA ILE A 116 39.65 68.60 -1.64
C ILE A 116 40.36 68.18 -0.35
N LEU A 117 41.34 67.27 -0.45
CA LEU A 117 42.10 66.78 0.70
C LEU A 117 42.95 67.89 1.33
N GLN A 118 43.60 68.74 0.54
CA GLN A 118 44.38 69.86 1.07
C GLN A 118 43.54 70.86 1.89
N GLU A 119 42.29 71.09 1.49
CA GLU A 119 41.35 71.93 2.25
C GLU A 119 40.78 71.21 3.48
N LEU A 120 40.66 69.88 3.43
CA LEU A 120 40.05 69.05 4.46
C LEU A 120 41.05 68.66 5.57
N GLU A 121 42.31 68.39 5.23
CA GLU A 121 43.38 67.91 6.12
C GLU A 121 43.67 68.80 7.35
N PRO A 122 43.68 70.15 7.28
CA PRO A 122 43.84 71.00 8.46
C PRO A 122 42.60 71.01 9.37
N ARG A 123 41.44 70.56 8.89
CA ARG A 123 40.13 70.65 9.58
C ARG A 123 39.63 69.30 10.10
N LYS A 124 40.32 68.18 9.82
CA LYS A 124 39.93 66.83 10.26
C LYS A 124 40.23 66.60 11.77
N PRO A 125 39.28 66.05 12.55
CA PRO A 125 39.51 65.65 13.94
C PRO A 125 40.62 64.57 14.06
N LYS A 126 41.39 64.56 15.15
CA LYS A 126 42.54 63.63 15.35
C LYS A 126 42.22 62.15 15.17
N ARG A 127 40.97 61.73 15.42
CA ARG A 127 40.49 60.35 15.23
C ARG A 127 40.51 59.91 13.76
N TYR A 128 40.39 60.85 12.83
CA TYR A 128 40.40 60.59 11.38
C TYR A 128 41.77 60.26 10.83
N ARG A 129 42.85 60.84 11.38
CA ARG A 129 44.24 60.48 10.99
C ARG A 129 44.56 59.01 11.25
N ILE A 130 43.85 58.38 12.18
CA ILE A 130 44.04 56.96 12.51
C ILE A 130 43.33 56.08 11.46
N LEU A 131 42.11 56.45 11.05
CA LEU A 131 41.37 55.73 10.01
C LEU A 131 42.01 55.89 8.62
N GLU A 132 42.51 57.08 8.29
CA GLU A 132 43.28 57.34 7.07
C GLU A 132 44.56 56.47 7.04
N ARG A 133 45.27 56.35 8.16
CA ARG A 133 46.39 55.40 8.29
C ARG A 133 45.99 53.95 8.12
N ILE A 134 44.81 53.54 8.59
CA ILE A 134 44.31 52.16 8.44
C ILE A 134 43.88 51.91 6.99
N GLN A 135 43.25 52.87 6.34
CA GLN A 135 42.84 52.81 4.93
C GLN A 135 44.05 52.81 3.99
N ASP A 136 45.05 53.65 4.26
CA ASP A 136 46.33 53.67 3.54
C ASP A 136 47.13 52.40 3.81
N SER A 137 47.06 51.84 5.03
CA SER A 137 47.65 50.53 5.34
C SER A 137 46.92 49.39 4.62
N ALA A 138 45.60 49.47 4.44
CA ALA A 138 44.82 48.50 3.69
C ALA A 138 45.09 48.62 2.18
N ARG A 139 45.20 49.84 1.62
CA ARG A 139 45.69 50.07 0.26
C ARG A 139 47.12 49.55 0.10
N TYR A 140 48.01 49.80 1.06
CA TYR A 140 49.40 49.31 1.06
C TYR A 140 49.50 47.79 1.21
N LEU A 141 48.57 47.14 1.90
CA LEU A 141 48.50 45.67 2.03
C LEU A 141 47.89 45.00 0.80
N LEU A 142 46.95 45.67 0.12
CA LEU A 142 46.26 45.17 -1.07
C LEU A 142 46.99 45.52 -2.39
N ALA A 143 47.80 46.58 -2.39
CA ALA A 143 48.64 46.96 -3.51
C ALA A 143 49.74 45.91 -3.70
N SER A 144 49.82 45.35 -4.91
CA SER A 144 50.90 44.42 -5.24
C SER A 144 52.26 45.13 -5.11
N GLN A 145 53.33 44.38 -4.81
CA GLN A 145 54.69 44.96 -4.71
C GLN A 145 55.07 45.77 -5.97
N ALA A 146 54.57 45.35 -7.14
CA ALA A 146 54.69 46.06 -8.40
C ALA A 146 54.15 47.50 -8.33
N GLU A 147 52.96 47.67 -7.75
CA GLU A 147 52.24 48.94 -7.67
C GLU A 147 52.97 49.96 -6.77
N LYS A 148 53.62 49.47 -5.70
CA LYS A 148 54.46 50.26 -4.81
C LYS A 148 55.72 50.80 -5.52
N ASP A 149 56.32 49.98 -6.36
CA ASP A 149 57.53 50.35 -7.11
C ASP A 149 57.20 51.32 -8.26
N TYR A 150 56.00 51.23 -8.86
CA TYR A 150 55.54 52.16 -9.89
C TYR A 150 55.20 53.56 -9.36
N GLU A 151 54.53 53.68 -8.21
CA GLU A 151 54.27 55.00 -7.62
C GLU A 151 55.57 55.76 -7.29
N ARG A 152 56.62 55.02 -6.92
CA ARG A 152 57.94 55.58 -6.64
C ARG A 152 58.59 56.12 -7.92
N LEU A 153 58.53 55.34 -9.00
CA LEU A 153 59.00 55.72 -10.33
C LEU A 153 58.23 56.93 -10.89
N GLU A 154 56.90 56.94 -10.76
CA GLU A 154 56.08 58.06 -11.20
C GLU A 154 56.40 59.35 -10.45
N ARG A 155 56.61 59.27 -9.13
CA ARG A 155 57.04 60.42 -8.33
C ARG A 155 58.42 60.94 -8.75
N MET A 156 59.38 60.04 -9.02
CA MET A 156 60.71 60.45 -9.50
C MET A 156 60.63 61.16 -10.85
N ILE A 157 59.89 60.62 -11.82
CA ILE A 157 59.73 61.21 -13.15
C ILE A 157 58.99 62.55 -13.07
N THR A 158 57.90 62.62 -12.31
CA THR A 158 57.12 63.85 -12.16
C THR A 158 57.94 64.96 -11.52
N ASN A 159 58.70 64.64 -10.46
CA ASN A 159 59.64 65.58 -9.86
C ASN A 159 60.72 66.02 -10.85
N LEU A 160 61.18 65.13 -11.72
CA LEU A 160 62.19 65.45 -12.73
C LEU A 160 61.64 66.35 -13.85
N VAL A 161 60.42 66.10 -14.33
CA VAL A 161 59.73 66.98 -15.29
C VAL A 161 59.52 68.36 -14.68
N ILE A 162 59.07 68.45 -13.43
CA ILE A 162 58.90 69.73 -12.72
C ILE A 162 60.25 70.43 -12.53
N PHE A 163 61.29 69.71 -12.11
CA PHE A 163 62.64 70.24 -11.87
C PHE A 163 63.28 70.76 -13.16
N THR A 164 63.17 70.01 -14.26
CA THR A 164 63.67 70.41 -15.58
C THR A 164 62.87 71.57 -16.16
N ARG A 165 61.58 71.73 -15.84
CA ARG A 165 60.77 72.89 -16.25
C ARG A 165 61.08 74.16 -15.46
N THR A 166 61.51 74.03 -14.20
CA THR A 166 61.69 75.15 -13.26
C THR A 166 63.13 75.65 -13.09
N ARG A 167 64.18 74.86 -13.40
CA ARG A 167 65.59 75.27 -13.25
C ARG A 167 66.47 74.86 -14.45
N LYS A 168 67.69 75.44 -14.56
CA LYS A 168 68.80 74.93 -15.40
C LYS A 168 69.55 73.86 -14.59
N PRO A 169 69.32 72.56 -14.83
CA PRO A 169 69.99 71.50 -14.07
C PRO A 169 71.49 71.50 -14.41
N SER A 170 72.35 71.30 -13.41
CA SER A 170 73.76 70.99 -13.65
C SER A 170 73.88 69.59 -14.27
N GLN A 171 74.84 69.41 -15.19
CA GLN A 171 75.01 68.17 -15.98
C GLN A 171 75.13 66.91 -15.11
N ILE A 172 75.72 67.04 -13.90
CA ILE A 172 75.95 65.95 -12.94
C ILE A 172 74.64 65.41 -12.34
N ILE A 173 73.71 66.30 -11.99
CA ILE A 173 72.42 65.90 -11.41
C ILE A 173 71.56 65.21 -12.47
N LEU A 174 71.70 65.62 -13.73
CA LEU A 174 70.95 65.04 -14.83
C LEU A 174 71.42 63.61 -15.16
N SER A 175 72.73 63.37 -15.19
CA SER A 175 73.29 62.05 -15.48
C SER A 175 72.98 61.03 -14.37
N GLU A 176 73.12 61.43 -13.10
CA GLU A 176 72.84 60.55 -11.96
C GLU A 176 71.37 60.10 -11.92
N ILE A 177 70.45 61.02 -12.22
CA ILE A 177 69.02 60.70 -12.23
C ILE A 177 68.65 59.86 -13.45
N ILE A 178 69.25 60.09 -14.63
CA ILE A 178 69.04 59.27 -15.82
C ILE A 178 69.54 57.83 -15.61
N GLU A 179 70.71 57.65 -14.99
CA GLU A 179 71.23 56.32 -14.64
C GLU A 179 70.32 55.61 -13.63
N ARG A 180 69.85 56.34 -12.60
CA ARG A 180 68.96 55.78 -11.58
C ARG A 180 67.60 55.39 -12.16
N LEU A 181 67.05 56.22 -13.06
CA LEU A 181 65.83 55.94 -13.80
C LEU A 181 66.01 54.73 -14.74
N ALA A 182 67.11 54.66 -15.48
CA ALA A 182 67.42 53.52 -16.35
C ALA A 182 67.58 52.21 -15.56
N SER A 183 68.19 52.27 -14.38
CA SER A 183 68.36 51.14 -13.47
C SER A 183 67.05 50.66 -12.85
N GLU A 184 66.22 51.56 -12.34
CA GLU A 184 64.89 51.21 -11.80
C GLU A 184 63.92 50.71 -12.89
N ILE A 185 64.01 51.24 -14.12
CA ILE A 185 63.25 50.70 -15.27
C ILE A 185 63.73 49.28 -15.60
N ALA A 186 65.04 49.03 -15.61
CA ALA A 186 65.61 47.72 -15.92
C ALA A 186 65.25 46.66 -14.87
N GLN A 187 65.28 47.01 -13.59
CA GLN A 187 64.89 46.11 -12.50
C GLN A 187 63.40 45.74 -12.53
N ASN A 188 62.54 46.69 -12.95
CA ASN A 188 61.09 46.51 -12.94
C ASN A 188 60.48 46.13 -14.31
N ALA A 189 61.33 45.85 -15.32
CA ALA A 189 60.97 45.55 -16.70
C ALA A 189 60.24 44.19 -16.92
N ASN A 190 60.06 43.36 -15.89
CA ASN A 190 59.45 42.02 -16.04
C ASN A 190 58.01 41.83 -15.48
N GLN A 191 57.40 42.83 -14.85
CA GLN A 191 55.99 42.82 -14.38
C GLN A 191 55.04 43.68 -15.23
N ILE A 192 54.26 43.03 -16.11
CA ILE A 192 53.47 43.64 -17.20
C ILE A 192 52.12 44.17 -16.67
N SER A 193 51.94 45.49 -16.66
CA SER A 193 50.65 46.14 -16.34
C SER A 193 50.39 47.36 -17.26
N PRO A 194 49.14 47.86 -17.34
CA PRO A 194 48.76 49.07 -18.08
C PRO A 194 49.58 50.31 -17.70
N TYR A 195 50.15 50.33 -16.50
CA TYR A 195 51.00 51.42 -15.98
C TYR A 195 52.31 51.58 -16.75
N ARG A 196 52.79 50.53 -17.44
CA ARG A 196 53.98 50.60 -18.30
C ARG A 196 53.81 51.49 -19.52
N LEU A 197 52.59 51.56 -20.07
CA LEU A 197 52.30 52.40 -21.23
C LEU A 197 52.28 53.88 -20.81
N ARG A 198 51.68 54.19 -19.66
CA ARG A 198 51.70 55.53 -19.04
C ARG A 198 53.14 55.98 -18.74
N LEU A 199 53.96 55.07 -18.23
CA LEU A 199 55.38 55.31 -17.95
C LEU A 199 56.18 55.55 -19.23
N ALA A 200 55.98 54.73 -20.26
CA ALA A 200 56.66 54.86 -21.55
C ALA A 200 56.35 56.20 -22.24
N TYR A 201 55.09 56.67 -22.22
CA TYR A 201 54.73 57.99 -22.76
C TYR A 201 55.36 59.14 -21.98
N LYS A 202 55.38 59.07 -20.64
CA LYS A 202 56.04 60.09 -19.80
C LYS A 202 57.56 60.10 -20.00
N ILE A 203 58.18 58.94 -20.21
CA ILE A 203 59.61 58.83 -20.53
C ILE A 203 59.91 59.39 -21.93
N ASP A 204 59.09 59.10 -22.93
CA ASP A 204 59.23 59.66 -24.29
C ASP A 204 59.09 61.19 -24.28
N GLU A 205 58.13 61.73 -23.53
CA GLU A 205 57.96 63.18 -23.33
C GLU A 205 59.18 63.80 -22.63
N LEU A 206 59.71 63.15 -21.61
CA LEU A 206 60.90 63.58 -20.89
C LEU A 206 62.14 63.56 -21.80
N ILE A 207 62.32 62.51 -22.62
CA ILE A 207 63.41 62.42 -23.59
C ILE A 207 63.30 63.53 -24.63
N LYS A 208 62.10 63.80 -25.18
CA LYS A 208 61.87 64.91 -26.12
C LYS A 208 62.20 66.27 -25.51
N LEU A 209 61.81 66.52 -24.26
CA LEU A 209 62.11 67.75 -23.52
C LEU A 209 63.60 67.91 -23.23
N LEU A 210 64.28 66.83 -22.83
CA LEU A 210 65.72 66.83 -22.61
C LEU A 210 66.49 67.06 -23.91
N SER A 211 66.13 66.37 -25.00
CA SER A 211 66.75 66.55 -26.31
C SER A 211 66.57 67.99 -26.83
N ALA A 212 65.38 68.58 -26.68
CA ALA A 212 65.13 69.97 -27.07
C ALA A 212 65.96 70.99 -26.26
N LYS A 213 66.18 70.74 -24.96
CA LYS A 213 67.01 71.60 -24.10
C LYS A 213 68.51 71.42 -24.29
N LEU A 214 68.97 70.21 -24.64
CA LEU A 214 70.39 69.91 -24.86
C LEU A 214 70.89 70.58 -26.16
N ILE A 215 70.08 70.57 -27.22
CA ILE A 215 70.39 71.20 -28.52
C ILE A 215 70.56 72.73 -28.38
N LEU A 216 69.95 73.35 -27.37
CA LEU A 216 70.06 74.78 -27.09
C LEU A 216 71.27 75.15 -26.19
N GLY A 217 72.08 74.19 -25.74
CA GLY A 217 73.12 74.42 -24.71
C GLY A 217 74.52 73.89 -25.02
N SER A 218 74.81 73.40 -26.22
CA SER A 218 76.08 72.72 -26.53
C SER A 218 77.07 73.61 -27.31
N ASP A 219 78.10 74.10 -26.62
CA ASP A 219 79.31 74.71 -27.22
C ASP A 219 80.58 73.89 -26.91
N SER A 220 80.47 72.61 -26.54
CA SER A 220 81.64 71.74 -26.28
C SER A 220 81.53 70.36 -26.95
N SER A 221 82.44 70.08 -27.89
CA SER A 221 82.41 68.96 -28.85
C SER A 221 82.83 67.58 -28.32
N VAL A 222 83.26 67.44 -27.06
CA VAL A 222 83.77 66.17 -26.53
C VAL A 222 82.68 65.35 -25.82
N THR A 223 81.58 65.99 -25.42
CA THR A 223 80.44 65.35 -24.75
C THR A 223 79.33 64.90 -25.70
N ASP A 224 79.43 65.07 -27.01
CA ASP A 224 78.29 64.83 -27.91
C ASP A 224 78.16 63.34 -28.30
N ASN A 225 79.28 62.61 -28.39
CA ASN A 225 79.29 61.24 -28.92
C ASN A 225 78.73 60.20 -27.91
N THR A 226 79.05 60.35 -26.63
CA THR A 226 78.62 59.41 -25.56
C THR A 226 77.11 59.46 -25.32
N TYR A 227 76.50 60.64 -25.48
CA TYR A 227 75.05 60.80 -25.30
C TYR A 227 74.27 60.31 -26.53
N GLN A 228 74.81 60.47 -27.73
CA GLN A 228 74.23 59.90 -28.95
C GLN A 228 74.20 58.37 -28.89
N GLU A 229 75.24 57.73 -28.33
CA GLU A 229 75.27 56.30 -28.06
C GLU A 229 74.20 55.88 -27.05
N LEU A 230 74.07 56.60 -25.93
CA LEU A 230 73.05 56.34 -24.92
C LEU A 230 71.62 56.46 -25.50
N VAL A 231 71.38 57.47 -26.35
CA VAL A 231 70.09 57.67 -27.02
C VAL A 231 69.80 56.53 -28.01
N LYS A 232 70.81 56.05 -28.76
CA LYS A 232 70.65 54.87 -29.64
C LYS A 232 70.35 53.61 -28.85
N GLU A 233 71.01 53.40 -27.71
CA GLU A 233 70.74 52.27 -26.83
C GLU A 233 69.34 52.34 -26.23
N LEU A 234 68.91 53.51 -25.75
CA LEU A 234 67.55 53.73 -25.27
C LEU A 234 66.51 53.45 -26.36
N ARG A 235 66.73 53.91 -27.59
CA ARG A 235 65.84 53.61 -28.73
C ARG A 235 65.77 52.11 -29.02
N SER A 236 66.90 51.41 -28.99
CA SER A 236 66.97 49.96 -29.17
C SER A 236 66.18 49.21 -28.08
N ARG A 237 66.37 49.61 -26.82
CA ARG A 237 65.63 49.05 -25.68
C ARG A 237 64.12 49.33 -25.77
N ILE A 238 63.72 50.53 -26.20
CA ILE A 238 62.30 50.87 -26.47
C ILE A 238 61.73 49.98 -27.57
N ALA A 239 62.47 49.75 -28.66
CA ALA A 239 62.02 48.89 -29.74
C ALA A 239 61.85 47.43 -29.29
N LEU A 240 62.80 46.91 -28.49
CA LEU A 240 62.70 45.57 -27.90
C LEU A 240 61.49 45.44 -26.97
N LEU A 241 61.29 46.41 -26.08
CA LEU A 241 60.13 46.47 -25.18
C LEU A 241 58.81 46.54 -25.94
N SER A 242 58.76 47.32 -27.03
CA SER A 242 57.59 47.40 -27.90
C SER A 242 57.27 46.07 -28.57
N ASN A 243 58.29 45.34 -29.04
CA ASN A 243 58.10 44.01 -29.63
C ASN A 243 57.62 42.99 -28.61
N GLN A 244 58.24 42.96 -27.42
CA GLN A 244 57.79 42.10 -26.31
C GLN A 244 56.34 42.42 -25.91
N PHE A 245 55.97 43.70 -25.86
CA PHE A 245 54.60 44.12 -25.56
C PHE A 245 53.59 43.67 -26.63
N ASN A 246 53.94 43.76 -27.91
CA ASN A 246 53.09 43.27 -29.00
C ASN A 246 52.89 41.76 -28.92
N SER A 247 53.94 40.97 -28.65
CA SER A 247 53.81 39.53 -28.43
C SER A 247 52.91 39.19 -27.24
N LEU A 248 53.00 39.96 -26.15
CA LEU A 248 52.14 39.81 -24.98
C LEU A 248 50.68 40.18 -25.26
N LEU A 249 50.42 41.20 -26.07
CA LEU A 249 49.06 41.54 -26.51
C LEU A 249 48.43 40.41 -27.32
N ILE A 250 49.20 39.82 -28.24
CA ILE A 250 48.75 38.67 -29.04
C ILE A 250 48.42 37.48 -28.11
N SER A 251 49.34 37.12 -27.21
CA SER A 251 49.11 36.04 -26.24
C SER A 251 47.91 36.30 -25.33
N LYS A 252 47.71 37.55 -24.87
CA LYS A 252 46.52 37.94 -24.08
C LYS A 252 45.24 37.76 -24.89
N GLN A 253 45.25 38.10 -26.18
CA GLN A 253 44.10 37.93 -27.05
C GLN A 253 43.77 36.44 -27.27
N GLU A 254 44.78 35.60 -27.51
CA GLU A 254 44.62 34.15 -27.64
C GLU A 254 44.04 33.53 -26.37
N ASN A 255 44.59 33.89 -25.20
CA ASN A 255 44.07 33.44 -23.90
C ASN A 255 42.62 33.89 -23.68
N THR A 256 42.24 35.08 -24.16
CA THR A 256 40.86 35.58 -24.07
C THR A 256 39.92 34.76 -24.96
N ASN A 257 40.35 34.41 -26.17
CA ASN A 257 39.58 33.57 -27.08
C ASN A 257 39.39 32.15 -26.52
N GLU A 258 40.44 31.56 -25.95
CA GLU A 258 40.38 30.26 -25.30
C GLU A 258 39.46 30.28 -24.07
N LEU A 259 39.54 31.34 -23.25
CA LEU A 259 38.63 31.53 -22.13
C LEU A 259 37.16 31.60 -22.58
N ASN A 260 36.88 32.32 -23.67
CA ASN A 260 35.52 32.40 -24.21
C ASN A 260 35.00 31.05 -24.70
N LYS A 261 35.84 30.21 -25.34
CA LYS A 261 35.47 28.84 -25.73
C LYS A 261 35.13 28.00 -24.52
N ARG A 262 35.98 28.02 -23.48
CA ARG A 262 35.72 27.28 -22.23
C ARG A 262 34.44 27.75 -21.52
N ILE A 263 34.14 29.05 -21.54
CA ILE A 263 32.88 29.58 -21.01
C ILE A 263 31.67 29.02 -21.77
N GLN A 264 31.76 28.92 -23.11
CA GLN A 264 30.70 28.31 -23.92
C GLN A 264 30.53 26.82 -23.63
N GLU A 265 31.63 26.08 -23.50
CA GLU A 265 31.61 24.66 -23.12
C GLU A 265 30.96 24.47 -21.74
N ILE A 266 31.34 25.27 -20.75
CA ILE A 266 30.72 25.24 -19.41
C ILE A 266 29.23 25.54 -19.50
N SER A 267 28.81 26.52 -20.31
CA SER A 267 27.39 26.83 -20.50
C SER A 267 26.62 25.65 -21.11
N ASN A 268 27.19 24.99 -22.12
CA ASN A 268 26.57 23.83 -22.76
C ASN A 268 26.48 22.64 -21.80
N LEU A 269 27.55 22.36 -21.04
CA LEU A 269 27.55 21.32 -20.01
C LEU A 269 26.54 21.60 -18.91
N THR A 270 26.43 22.86 -18.46
CA THR A 270 25.43 23.29 -17.46
C THR A 270 24.01 23.01 -17.96
N LYS A 271 23.73 23.31 -19.23
CA LYS A 271 22.44 23.01 -19.85
C LYS A 271 22.17 21.51 -19.90
N ASN A 272 23.14 20.71 -20.35
CA ASN A 272 23.01 19.26 -20.41
C ASN A 272 22.76 18.64 -19.02
N ILE A 273 23.43 19.14 -17.97
CA ILE A 273 23.21 18.70 -16.58
C ILE A 273 21.79 19.03 -16.11
N SER A 274 21.27 20.22 -16.49
CA SER A 274 19.90 20.60 -16.18
C SER A 274 18.87 19.71 -16.89
N ASP A 275 19.10 19.40 -18.17
CA ASP A 275 18.23 18.52 -18.94
C ASP A 275 18.24 17.09 -18.38
N LEU A 276 19.41 16.57 -17.98
CA LEU A 276 19.54 15.29 -17.31
C LEU A 276 18.82 15.25 -15.95
N HIS A 277 18.93 16.32 -15.15
CA HIS A 277 18.18 16.41 -13.89
C HIS A 277 16.68 16.31 -14.10
N LYS A 278 16.16 16.96 -15.15
CA LYS A 278 14.75 16.87 -15.51
C LYS A 278 14.35 15.44 -15.87
N VAL A 279 15.15 14.76 -16.71
CA VAL A 279 14.91 13.35 -17.08
C VAL A 279 14.93 12.44 -15.86
N ILE A 280 15.87 12.64 -14.93
CA ILE A 280 15.91 11.87 -13.67
C ILE A 280 14.63 12.08 -12.86
N SER A 281 14.20 13.33 -12.71
CA SER A 281 12.98 13.66 -11.95
C SER A 281 11.73 13.04 -12.58
N ASP A 282 11.61 13.09 -13.91
CA ASP A 282 10.50 12.46 -14.64
C ASP A 282 10.50 10.93 -14.42
N LYS A 283 11.69 10.29 -14.43
CA LYS A 283 11.84 8.86 -14.18
C LYS A 283 11.54 8.46 -12.74
N GLU A 284 11.88 9.28 -11.75
CA GLU A 284 11.51 9.07 -10.35
C GLU A 284 9.99 9.12 -10.15
N ALA A 285 9.31 10.03 -10.84
CA ALA A 285 7.85 10.11 -10.83
C ALA A 285 7.20 8.87 -11.47
N GLU A 286 7.70 8.42 -12.63
CA GLU A 286 7.26 7.18 -13.27
C GLU A 286 7.47 5.96 -12.35
N LEU A 287 8.65 5.84 -11.72
CA LEU A 287 8.97 4.76 -10.78
C LEU A 287 8.02 4.75 -9.57
N SER A 288 7.72 5.94 -9.03
CA SER A 288 6.77 6.09 -7.93
C SER A 288 5.36 5.62 -8.33
N GLY A 289 4.91 5.95 -9.55
CA GLY A 289 3.63 5.47 -10.08
C GLY A 289 3.61 3.94 -10.28
N LEU A 290 4.70 3.35 -10.77
CA LEU A 290 4.83 1.90 -10.91
C LEU A 290 4.83 1.17 -9.56
N LEU A 291 5.49 1.73 -8.54
CA LEU A 291 5.47 1.18 -7.19
C LEU A 291 4.04 1.18 -6.61
N GLN A 292 3.29 2.27 -6.78
CA GLN A 292 1.91 2.35 -6.32
C GLN A 292 1.00 1.35 -7.05
N ASN A 293 1.15 1.22 -8.38
CA ASN A 293 0.43 0.21 -9.15
C ASN A 293 0.75 -1.21 -8.67
N THR A 294 2.01 -1.49 -8.36
CA THR A 294 2.44 -2.79 -7.83
C THR A 294 1.78 -3.09 -6.49
N GLN A 295 1.73 -2.12 -5.57
CA GLN A 295 1.03 -2.26 -4.28
C GLN A 295 -0.46 -2.53 -4.46
N ASN A 296 -1.13 -1.78 -5.34
CA ASN A 296 -2.56 -1.99 -5.65
C ASN A 296 -2.83 -3.40 -6.19
N LEU A 297 -1.96 -3.90 -7.08
CA LEU A 297 -2.07 -5.26 -7.61
C LEU A 297 -1.83 -6.31 -6.51
N THR A 298 -0.88 -6.09 -5.60
CA THR A 298 -0.66 -6.98 -4.44
C THR A 298 -1.90 -7.06 -3.56
N GLU A 299 -2.56 -5.94 -3.25
CA GLU A 299 -3.80 -5.92 -2.46
C GLU A 299 -4.98 -6.59 -3.20
N LEU A 300 -5.07 -6.39 -4.52
CA LEU A 300 -6.08 -7.07 -5.34
C LEU A 300 -5.87 -8.59 -5.30
N ILE A 301 -4.62 -9.07 -5.44
CA ILE A 301 -4.28 -10.49 -5.35
C ILE A 301 -4.67 -11.04 -3.97
N ARG A 302 -4.33 -10.34 -2.88
CA ARG A 302 -4.69 -10.73 -1.52
C ARG A 302 -6.21 -10.86 -1.36
N THR A 303 -6.96 -9.89 -1.87
CA THR A 303 -8.43 -9.89 -1.83
C THR A 303 -9.02 -11.07 -2.61
N LYS A 304 -8.48 -11.35 -3.80
CA LYS A 304 -8.89 -12.49 -4.63
C LYS A 304 -8.56 -13.83 -3.97
N GLN A 305 -7.41 -13.95 -3.32
CA GLN A 305 -7.07 -15.15 -2.55
C GLN A 305 -8.10 -15.39 -1.43
N SER A 306 -8.44 -14.36 -0.65
CA SER A 306 -9.47 -14.50 0.39
C SER A 306 -10.87 -14.77 -0.15
N GLN A 307 -11.18 -14.41 -1.40
CA GLN A 307 -12.42 -14.83 -2.07
C GLN A 307 -12.38 -16.32 -2.44
N ILE A 308 -11.24 -16.80 -2.96
CA ILE A 308 -11.02 -18.21 -3.29
C ILE A 308 -11.16 -19.09 -2.04
N ASP A 309 -10.52 -18.71 -0.93
CA ASP A 309 -10.55 -19.49 0.31
C ASP A 309 -11.99 -19.61 0.85
N ARG A 310 -12.78 -18.52 0.79
CA ARG A 310 -14.20 -18.54 1.16
C ARG A 310 -15.04 -19.45 0.27
N LEU A 311 -14.80 -19.43 -1.03
CA LEU A 311 -15.50 -20.31 -1.98
C LEU A 311 -15.14 -21.77 -1.76
N GLN A 312 -13.86 -22.08 -1.46
CA GLN A 312 -13.43 -23.43 -1.13
C GLN A 312 -14.15 -23.96 0.13
N HIS A 313 -14.22 -23.15 1.19
CA HIS A 313 -14.99 -23.52 2.39
C HIS A 313 -16.47 -23.75 2.08
N SER A 314 -17.10 -22.86 1.31
CA SER A 314 -18.51 -23.03 0.92
C SER A 314 -18.74 -24.31 0.09
N ILE A 315 -17.81 -24.69 -0.78
CA ILE A 315 -17.87 -25.94 -1.54
C ILE A 315 -17.77 -27.14 -0.59
N SER A 316 -16.86 -27.11 0.38
CA SER A 316 -16.73 -28.19 1.38
C SER A 316 -17.98 -28.35 2.24
N ASP A 317 -18.60 -27.25 2.66
CA ASP A 317 -19.86 -27.30 3.42
C ASP A 317 -20.99 -27.90 2.57
N LEU A 318 -21.14 -27.45 1.31
CA LEU A 318 -22.14 -28.01 0.40
C LEU A 318 -21.93 -29.50 0.12
N GLN A 319 -20.67 -29.95 0.00
CA GLN A 319 -20.37 -31.37 -0.16
C GLN A 319 -20.81 -32.19 1.05
N ARG A 320 -20.58 -31.67 2.27
CA ARG A 320 -21.05 -32.31 3.51
C ARG A 320 -22.57 -32.37 3.55
N ASP A 321 -23.26 -31.30 3.17
CA ASP A 321 -24.72 -31.24 3.18
C ASP A 321 -25.32 -32.22 2.16
N ILE A 322 -24.74 -32.32 0.96
CA ILE A 322 -25.13 -33.32 -0.05
C ILE A 322 -24.95 -34.74 0.49
N GLN A 323 -23.83 -35.03 1.15
CA GLN A 323 -23.56 -36.35 1.74
C GLN A 323 -24.59 -36.68 2.83
N SER A 324 -24.91 -35.72 3.70
CA SER A 324 -25.93 -35.89 4.75
C SER A 324 -27.33 -36.11 4.18
N SER A 325 -27.72 -35.35 3.14
CA SER A 325 -28.99 -35.55 2.45
C SER A 325 -29.07 -36.92 1.78
N THR A 326 -28.00 -37.35 1.12
CA THR A 326 -27.91 -38.67 0.48
C THR A 326 -28.12 -39.80 1.49
N GLU A 327 -27.51 -39.69 2.68
CA GLU A 327 -27.69 -40.69 3.73
C GLU A 327 -29.11 -40.69 4.29
N THR A 328 -29.69 -39.50 4.46
CA THR A 328 -31.10 -39.35 4.88
C THR A 328 -32.04 -40.02 3.88
N ASP A 329 -31.78 -39.88 2.58
CA ASP A 329 -32.61 -40.50 1.54
C ASP A 329 -32.47 -42.02 1.51
N LYS A 330 -31.27 -42.57 1.74
CA LYS A 330 -31.10 -44.02 1.93
C LYS A 330 -31.90 -44.55 3.11
N ILE A 331 -31.88 -43.84 4.24
CA ILE A 331 -32.66 -44.23 5.44
C ILE A 331 -34.16 -44.21 5.12
N LYS A 332 -34.64 -43.17 4.43
CA LYS A 332 -36.05 -43.09 4.00
C LYS A 332 -36.41 -44.23 3.06
N GLN A 333 -35.55 -44.54 2.08
CA GLN A 333 -35.77 -45.64 1.15
C GLN A 333 -35.85 -46.99 1.88
N ALA A 334 -34.92 -47.27 2.78
CA ALA A 334 -34.95 -48.48 3.60
C ALA A 334 -36.23 -48.57 4.45
N ARG A 335 -36.73 -47.43 4.96
CA ARG A 335 -38.00 -47.38 5.69
C ARG A 335 -39.20 -47.66 4.78
N ILE A 336 -39.20 -47.14 3.56
CA ILE A 336 -40.24 -47.43 2.57
C ILE A 336 -40.26 -48.93 2.26
N ASP A 337 -39.10 -49.53 1.97
CA ASP A 337 -38.98 -50.95 1.64
C ASP A 337 -39.49 -51.82 2.81
N TYR A 338 -39.13 -51.47 4.05
CA TYR A 338 -39.65 -52.13 5.25
C TYR A 338 -41.18 -52.05 5.35
N LEU A 339 -41.75 -50.86 5.15
CA LEU A 339 -43.20 -50.67 5.22
C LEU A 339 -43.94 -51.40 4.10
N GLN A 340 -43.38 -51.43 2.88
CA GLN A 340 -43.94 -52.20 1.77
C GLN A 340 -43.99 -53.71 2.11
N ASN A 341 -42.91 -54.26 2.66
CA ASN A 341 -42.88 -55.65 3.12
C ASN A 341 -43.92 -55.92 4.21
N LEU A 342 -44.05 -55.02 5.18
CA LEU A 342 -45.07 -55.13 6.23
C LEU A 342 -46.49 -55.15 5.65
N VAL A 343 -46.77 -54.28 4.68
CA VAL A 343 -48.07 -54.25 3.99
C VAL A 343 -48.34 -55.56 3.24
N LEU A 344 -47.34 -56.12 2.57
CA LEU A 344 -47.47 -57.43 1.92
C LEU A 344 -47.81 -58.55 2.91
N GLN A 345 -47.13 -58.59 4.06
CA GLN A 345 -47.41 -59.57 5.12
C GLN A 345 -48.83 -59.40 5.69
N LEU A 346 -49.25 -58.17 5.97
CA LEU A 346 -50.60 -57.89 6.46
C LEU A 346 -51.68 -58.30 5.43
N ASN A 347 -51.43 -58.08 4.14
CA ASN A 347 -52.35 -58.51 3.08
C ASN A 347 -52.44 -60.04 3.00
N GLN A 348 -51.33 -60.77 3.18
CA GLN A 348 -51.34 -62.23 3.26
C GLN A 348 -52.14 -62.72 4.48
N GLN A 349 -51.90 -62.14 5.66
CA GLN A 349 -52.66 -62.46 6.87
C GLN A 349 -54.16 -62.19 6.70
N LYS A 350 -54.52 -61.07 6.06
CA LYS A 350 -55.92 -60.75 5.72
C LYS A 350 -56.54 -61.83 4.83
N ALA A 351 -55.84 -62.25 3.78
CA ALA A 351 -56.33 -63.29 2.87
C ALA A 351 -56.52 -64.64 3.58
N GLU A 352 -55.59 -65.03 4.46
CA GLU A 352 -55.70 -66.24 5.27
C GLU A 352 -56.91 -66.17 6.22
N LEU A 353 -57.09 -65.04 6.92
CA LEU A 353 -58.25 -64.82 7.78
C LEU A 353 -59.57 -64.87 7.00
N GLN A 354 -59.62 -64.27 5.81
CA GLN A 354 -60.80 -64.35 4.95
C GLN A 354 -61.13 -65.80 4.55
N LYS A 355 -60.12 -66.59 4.19
CA LYS A 355 -60.31 -68.02 3.91
C LYS A 355 -60.85 -68.77 5.12
N ARG A 356 -60.27 -68.54 6.31
CA ARG A 356 -60.75 -69.17 7.55
C ARG A 356 -62.20 -68.79 7.88
N ILE A 357 -62.59 -67.55 7.64
CA ILE A 357 -63.98 -67.10 7.79
C ILE A 357 -64.90 -67.86 6.83
N GLN A 358 -64.48 -68.04 5.57
CA GLN A 358 -65.26 -68.81 4.60
C GLN A 358 -65.41 -70.27 5.03
N ASP A 359 -64.31 -70.92 5.40
CA ASP A 359 -64.32 -72.32 5.86
C ASP A 359 -65.25 -72.52 7.07
N ILE A 360 -65.27 -71.55 8.01
CA ILE A 360 -66.17 -71.57 9.17
C ILE A 360 -67.63 -71.35 8.75
N THR A 361 -67.89 -70.43 7.82
CA THR A 361 -69.23 -70.17 7.27
C THR A 361 -69.80 -71.43 6.62
N ASP A 362 -69.04 -72.06 5.73
CA ASP A 362 -69.42 -73.30 5.05
C ASP A 362 -69.68 -74.43 6.07
N HIS A 363 -68.86 -74.54 7.11
CA HIS A 363 -69.07 -75.52 8.17
C HIS A 363 -70.37 -75.26 8.95
N ALA A 364 -70.68 -73.99 9.24
CA ALA A 364 -71.89 -73.59 9.95
C ALA A 364 -73.14 -73.92 9.12
N GLU A 365 -73.16 -73.61 7.82
CA GLU A 365 -74.26 -73.92 6.89
C GLU A 365 -74.52 -75.43 6.79
N ASN A 366 -73.44 -76.23 6.72
CA ASN A 366 -73.53 -77.69 6.73
C ASN A 366 -74.16 -78.20 8.04
N LYS A 367 -73.76 -77.63 9.19
CA LYS A 367 -74.33 -77.99 10.50
C LYS A 367 -75.79 -77.57 10.63
N GLU A 368 -76.16 -76.41 10.11
CA GLU A 368 -77.56 -75.97 10.06
C GLU A 368 -78.41 -76.93 9.23
N SER A 369 -77.91 -77.38 8.09
CA SER A 369 -78.56 -78.39 7.24
C SER A 369 -78.69 -79.74 7.95
N GLU A 370 -77.66 -80.20 8.67
CA GLU A 370 -77.70 -81.41 9.48
C GLU A 370 -78.77 -81.33 10.58
N VAL A 371 -78.86 -80.18 11.28
CA VAL A 371 -79.89 -79.94 12.30
C VAL A 371 -81.29 -79.96 11.68
N ALA A 372 -81.50 -79.33 10.52
CA ALA A 372 -82.78 -79.34 9.83
C ALA A 372 -83.21 -80.77 9.45
N ASN A 373 -82.28 -81.59 8.95
CA ASN A 373 -82.54 -82.99 8.63
C ASN A 373 -82.91 -83.81 9.86
N LEU A 374 -82.16 -83.68 10.96
CA LEU A 374 -82.46 -84.35 12.23
C LEU A 374 -83.82 -83.93 12.79
N GLN A 375 -84.20 -82.66 12.64
CA GLN A 375 -85.51 -82.17 13.06
C GLN A 375 -86.65 -82.75 12.21
N SER A 376 -86.43 -82.94 10.91
CA SER A 376 -87.35 -83.65 10.02
C SER A 376 -87.49 -85.12 10.41
N GLU A 377 -86.37 -85.83 10.62
CA GLU A 377 -86.35 -87.23 11.06
C GLU A 377 -87.08 -87.41 12.40
N LYS A 378 -86.81 -86.53 13.38
CA LYS A 378 -87.52 -86.51 14.66
C LYS A 378 -89.03 -86.35 14.48
N SER A 379 -89.46 -85.50 13.54
CA SER A 379 -90.87 -85.28 13.23
C SER A 379 -91.51 -86.53 12.60
N GLN A 380 -90.81 -87.19 11.67
CA GLN A 380 -91.24 -88.46 11.08
C GLN A 380 -91.37 -89.58 12.12
N LEU A 381 -90.36 -89.74 12.99
CA LEU A 381 -90.38 -90.71 14.09
C LEU A 381 -91.53 -90.45 15.07
N ASN A 382 -91.82 -89.18 15.38
CA ASN A 382 -92.97 -88.82 16.21
C ASN A 382 -94.31 -89.21 15.55
N SER A 383 -94.44 -89.00 14.25
CA SER A 383 -95.61 -89.44 13.48
C SER A 383 -95.76 -90.96 13.48
N GLN A 384 -94.67 -91.70 13.24
CA GLN A 384 -94.66 -93.17 13.32
C GLN A 384 -95.02 -93.67 14.73
N LYS A 385 -94.50 -93.04 15.78
CA LYS A 385 -94.86 -93.35 17.17
C LYS A 385 -96.35 -93.13 17.43
N SER A 386 -96.91 -92.03 16.93
CA SER A 386 -98.35 -91.73 17.06
C SER A 386 -99.19 -92.79 16.33
N GLU A 387 -98.80 -93.17 15.12
CA GLU A 387 -99.49 -94.19 14.32
C GLU A 387 -99.43 -95.56 15.00
N LEU A 388 -98.25 -95.98 15.46
CA LEU A 388 -98.09 -97.23 16.20
C LEU A 388 -98.91 -97.22 17.50
N HIS A 389 -99.01 -96.09 18.18
CA HIS A 389 -99.85 -95.94 19.37
C HIS A 389 -101.34 -96.14 19.03
N LYS A 390 -101.83 -95.59 17.92
CA LYS A 390 -103.21 -95.83 17.44
C LYS A 390 -103.43 -97.30 17.11
N GLN A 391 -102.50 -97.93 16.39
CA GLN A 391 -102.58 -99.36 16.06
C GLN A 391 -102.62 -100.22 17.32
N TYR A 392 -101.80 -99.89 18.33
CA TYR A 392 -101.83 -100.55 19.63
C TYR A 392 -103.17 -100.37 20.34
N GLN A 393 -103.74 -99.16 20.35
CA GLN A 393 -105.07 -98.92 20.93
C GLN A 393 -106.17 -99.74 20.23
N ILE A 394 -106.16 -99.81 18.90
CA ILE A 394 -107.10 -100.64 18.12
C ILE A 394 -106.92 -102.12 18.49
N LEU A 395 -105.68 -102.59 18.61
CA LEU A 395 -105.39 -103.96 18.97
C LEU A 395 -105.83 -104.28 20.41
N ASP A 396 -105.59 -103.39 21.37
CA ASP A 396 -106.06 -103.52 22.76
C ASP A 396 -107.59 -103.57 22.82
N GLN A 397 -108.29 -102.73 22.05
CA GLN A 397 -109.75 -102.78 21.93
C GLN A 397 -110.23 -104.12 21.36
N LYS A 398 -109.64 -104.59 20.27
CA LYS A 398 -109.95 -105.92 19.69
C LYS A 398 -109.69 -107.03 20.69
N TYR A 399 -108.58 -106.98 21.42
CA TYR A 399 -108.24 -107.95 22.46
C TYR A 399 -109.27 -107.95 23.60
N ARG A 400 -109.68 -106.77 24.09
CA ARG A 400 -110.76 -106.64 25.09
C ARG A 400 -112.09 -107.16 24.58
N GLN A 401 -112.44 -106.90 23.32
CA GLN A 401 -113.64 -107.45 22.68
C GLN A 401 -113.58 -108.99 22.67
N GLN A 402 -112.46 -109.57 22.24
CA GLN A 402 -112.24 -111.01 22.28
C GLN A 402 -112.30 -111.58 23.70
N GLN A 403 -111.70 -110.91 24.69
CA GLN A 403 -111.82 -111.31 26.09
C GLN A 403 -113.27 -111.27 26.60
N ASN A 404 -114.04 -110.25 26.22
CA ASN A 404 -115.46 -110.17 26.53
C ASN A 404 -116.25 -111.28 25.83
N GLU A 405 -115.91 -111.63 24.58
CA GLU A 405 -116.50 -112.78 23.90
C GLU A 405 -116.14 -114.09 24.56
N ILE A 406 -114.87 -114.30 24.92
CA ILE A 406 -114.43 -115.47 25.69
C ILE A 406 -115.16 -115.52 27.03
N ALA A 407 -115.34 -114.40 27.73
CA ALA A 407 -116.10 -114.34 28.98
C ALA A 407 -117.57 -114.70 28.75
N LYS A 408 -118.21 -114.17 27.71
CA LYS A 408 -119.58 -114.55 27.31
C LYS A 408 -119.68 -116.03 26.94
N LEU A 409 -118.70 -116.57 26.22
CA LEU A 409 -118.64 -117.99 25.87
C LEU A 409 -118.41 -118.86 27.10
N LYS A 410 -117.55 -118.43 28.03
CA LYS A 410 -117.37 -119.08 29.34
C LYS A 410 -118.65 -119.06 30.16
N GLU A 411 -119.36 -117.94 30.21
CA GLU A 411 -120.67 -117.85 30.88
C GLU A 411 -121.73 -118.67 30.16
N LYS A 412 -121.71 -118.77 28.82
CA LYS A 412 -122.55 -119.74 28.09
C LYS A 412 -122.21 -121.17 28.45
N ILE A 413 -120.93 -121.54 28.50
CA ILE A 413 -120.46 -122.85 28.95
C ILE A 413 -120.90 -123.11 30.38
N LYS A 414 -120.82 -122.10 31.26
CA LYS A 414 -121.26 -122.18 32.65
C LYS A 414 -122.78 -122.33 32.76
N HIS A 415 -123.57 -121.58 31.99
CA HIS A 415 -125.02 -121.75 31.90
C HIS A 415 -125.40 -123.12 31.35
N LEU A 416 -124.68 -123.64 30.34
CA LEU A 416 -124.82 -125.01 29.85
C LEU A 416 -124.45 -126.03 30.94
N ALA A 417 -123.43 -125.75 31.75
CA ALA A 417 -123.08 -126.55 32.92
C ALA A 417 -124.11 -126.42 34.05
N GLN A 418 -124.83 -125.30 34.17
CA GLN A 418 -125.84 -125.04 35.20
C GLN A 418 -127.22 -125.66 34.86
N ILE A 419 -127.44 -126.07 33.61
CA ILE A 419 -128.60 -126.86 33.19
C ILE A 419 -128.50 -128.33 33.64
N ASN A 420 -127.34 -128.78 34.14
CA ASN A 420 -127.17 -130.12 34.70
C ASN A 420 -126.73 -130.10 36.16
N ARG A 421 -127.72 -130.28 37.04
CA ARG A 421 -127.53 -130.67 38.45
C ARG A 421 -127.05 -132.13 38.53
N SER A 422 -125.86 -132.36 39.10
CA SER A 422 -125.56 -133.29 40.21
C SER A 422 -124.06 -133.25 40.56
N GLN A 423 -123.76 -133.04 41.84
CA GLN A 423 -122.46 -132.91 42.54
C GLN A 423 -121.57 -134.20 42.52
N PRO A 424 -120.39 -134.27 43.20
CA PRO A 424 -119.23 -133.35 43.30
C PRO A 424 -117.86 -134.08 43.17
N SER A 425 -116.73 -133.38 42.98
CA SER A 425 -115.42 -133.71 43.63
C SER A 425 -114.28 -132.73 43.26
N ASN A 426 -113.49 -132.36 44.27
CA ASN A 426 -112.19 -131.69 44.15
C ASN A 426 -111.15 -132.60 43.49
N PRO A 427 -110.06 -132.04 42.93
CA PRO A 427 -108.79 -132.23 43.63
C PRO A 427 -107.85 -131.02 43.65
N THR A 428 -107.23 -130.90 44.82
CA THR A 428 -105.97 -130.23 45.13
C THR A 428 -104.84 -130.71 44.22
N TYR A 429 -104.12 -129.80 43.53
CA TYR A 429 -102.74 -129.99 43.08
C TYR A 429 -102.05 -128.61 43.09
N LYS A 430 -101.32 -128.31 44.17
CA LYS A 430 -99.85 -128.37 44.27
C LYS A 430 -99.12 -127.47 43.29
N ALA A 431 -98.51 -126.43 43.87
CA ALA A 431 -97.36 -125.71 43.34
C ALA A 431 -96.28 -126.66 42.79
N PRO A 432 -95.44 -126.15 41.89
CA PRO A 432 -94.02 -126.15 42.21
C PRO A 432 -93.47 -124.72 42.25
N GLN A 433 -92.95 -124.39 43.41
CA GLN A 433 -91.94 -123.38 43.59
C GLN A 433 -90.66 -123.71 42.80
N GLN A 434 -89.90 -122.65 42.56
CA GLN A 434 -88.43 -122.57 42.37
C GLN A 434 -87.85 -122.70 40.94
N PRO A 435 -86.67 -122.07 40.67
CA PRO A 435 -85.74 -121.45 41.62
C PRO A 435 -85.42 -119.97 41.36
N VAL A 436 -85.37 -119.21 42.44
CA VAL A 436 -84.52 -118.02 42.55
C VAL A 436 -83.08 -118.52 42.43
N GLN A 437 -82.45 -118.34 41.26
CA GLN A 437 -81.01 -118.50 41.13
C GLN A 437 -80.33 -117.24 41.67
N GLU A 438 -79.48 -117.44 42.67
CA GLU A 438 -78.61 -116.42 43.25
C GLU A 438 -77.84 -115.66 42.15
N THR A 439 -78.09 -114.36 42.07
CA THR A 439 -77.39 -113.46 41.15
C THR A 439 -75.94 -113.29 41.59
N ARG A 440 -75.01 -113.82 40.79
CA ARG A 440 -73.58 -113.57 40.95
C ARG A 440 -73.26 -112.10 40.60
N PRO A 441 -72.31 -111.44 41.31
CA PRO A 441 -72.00 -110.02 41.10
C PRO A 441 -71.34 -109.71 39.75
N ARG A 442 -70.74 -110.72 39.10
CA ARG A 442 -70.15 -110.63 37.75
C ARG A 442 -70.53 -111.87 36.95
N ILE A 443 -70.88 -111.66 35.69
CA ILE A 443 -71.24 -112.72 34.75
C ILE A 443 -70.54 -112.46 33.41
N THR A 444 -70.20 -113.53 32.70
CA THR A 444 -69.55 -113.49 31.38
C THR A 444 -70.54 -113.12 30.27
N LEU A 445 -70.02 -112.84 29.07
CA LEU A 445 -70.84 -112.47 27.90
C LEU A 445 -71.85 -113.58 27.53
N GLU A 446 -71.44 -114.84 27.63
CA GLU A 446 -72.25 -116.02 27.30
C GLU A 446 -73.31 -116.33 28.37
N GLU A 447 -73.04 -115.96 29.62
CA GLU A 447 -74.00 -116.06 30.73
C GLU A 447 -75.05 -114.94 30.65
N TYR A 448 -74.66 -113.72 30.26
CA TYR A 448 -75.59 -112.59 30.11
C TYR A 448 -76.71 -112.86 29.10
N GLN A 449 -76.43 -113.61 28.03
CA GLN A 449 -77.44 -113.94 27.02
C GLN A 449 -78.54 -114.86 27.55
N ARG A 450 -78.25 -115.67 28.59
CA ARG A 450 -79.13 -116.71 29.15
C ARG A 450 -79.93 -116.25 30.39
N ILE A 451 -79.66 -115.08 30.95
CA ILE A 451 -80.40 -114.54 32.11
C ILE A 451 -81.63 -113.73 31.70
N PHE A 452 -82.66 -113.76 32.55
CA PHE A 452 -83.94 -113.07 32.29
C PHE A 452 -83.92 -111.58 32.72
N ASN A 453 -83.10 -111.22 33.70
CA ASN A 453 -82.99 -109.88 34.29
C ASN A 453 -81.85 -109.03 33.69
N LYS A 454 -81.80 -108.94 32.35
CA LYS A 454 -80.75 -108.23 31.60
C LYS A 454 -80.61 -106.73 31.94
N SER A 455 -81.68 -106.11 32.42
CA SER A 455 -81.75 -104.69 32.83
C SER A 455 -80.85 -104.33 34.00
N ASP A 456 -80.50 -105.31 34.85
CA ASP A 456 -79.83 -105.09 36.12
C ASP A 456 -78.31 -105.06 36.00
N TYR A 457 -77.76 -105.23 34.79
CA TYR A 457 -76.32 -105.33 34.53
C TYR A 457 -75.84 -104.24 33.58
N VAL A 458 -74.56 -103.84 33.71
CA VAL A 458 -73.87 -102.88 32.81
C VAL A 458 -72.64 -103.54 32.23
N TYR A 459 -72.44 -103.32 30.94
CA TYR A 459 -71.29 -103.81 30.20
C TYR A 459 -70.00 -103.11 30.65
N VAL A 460 -68.97 -103.89 30.97
CA VAL A 460 -67.62 -103.39 31.28
C VAL A 460 -66.66 -103.90 30.20
N LYS A 461 -66.08 -102.96 29.45
CA LYS A 461 -65.09 -103.27 28.41
C LYS A 461 -63.84 -103.91 29.03
N ALA A 462 -63.21 -104.83 28.29
CA ALA A 462 -61.96 -105.46 28.69
C ALA A 462 -60.88 -104.40 28.99
N HIS A 463 -60.13 -104.60 30.07
CA HIS A 463 -59.09 -103.68 30.52
C HIS A 463 -58.03 -104.44 31.32
N TYR A 464 -56.86 -103.83 31.49
CA TYR A 464 -55.80 -104.34 32.36
C TYR A 464 -55.97 -103.77 33.78
N ARG A 465 -55.85 -104.63 34.79
CA ARG A 465 -55.86 -104.23 36.20
C ARG A 465 -54.75 -104.96 36.94
N ASN A 466 -53.85 -104.21 37.59
CA ASN A 466 -52.69 -104.74 38.32
C ASN A 466 -51.85 -105.73 37.50
N GLY A 467 -51.57 -105.40 36.23
CA GLY A 467 -50.73 -106.22 35.34
C GLY A 467 -51.41 -107.46 34.73
N SER A 468 -52.65 -107.77 35.11
CA SER A 468 -53.40 -108.91 34.57
C SER A 468 -54.55 -108.45 33.64
N TYR A 469 -54.70 -109.14 32.50
CA TYR A 469 -55.78 -108.86 31.54
C TYR A 469 -57.13 -109.37 32.07
N VAL A 470 -58.11 -108.48 32.20
CA VAL A 470 -59.47 -108.82 32.60
C VAL A 470 -60.38 -108.79 31.37
N LYS A 471 -60.93 -109.95 31.01
CA LYS A 471 -61.89 -110.10 29.89
C LYS A 471 -63.16 -109.26 30.14
N ALA A 472 -63.81 -108.83 29.05
CA ALA A 472 -65.06 -108.10 29.11
C ALA A 472 -66.14 -108.93 29.84
N HIS A 473 -66.90 -108.27 30.71
CA HIS A 473 -67.93 -108.92 31.53
C HIS A 473 -69.06 -107.94 31.86
N TYR A 474 -70.18 -108.47 32.33
CA TYR A 474 -71.29 -107.69 32.84
C TYR A 474 -71.26 -107.70 34.36
N ARG A 475 -71.36 -106.51 34.98
CA ARG A 475 -71.50 -106.38 36.44
C ARG A 475 -72.86 -105.81 36.79
N ARG A 476 -73.43 -106.21 37.93
CA ARG A 476 -74.72 -105.68 38.39
C ARG A 476 -74.62 -104.17 38.64
N ARG A 477 -75.65 -103.41 38.28
CA ARG A 477 -75.78 -102.00 38.67
C ARG A 477 -75.79 -101.94 40.20
N PRO A 478 -74.92 -101.15 40.85
CA PRO A 478 -75.11 -100.85 42.25
C PRO A 478 -76.45 -100.13 42.38
N ASN A 479 -77.39 -100.72 43.12
CA ASN A 479 -78.64 -100.03 43.46
C ASN A 479 -78.29 -98.73 44.21
N ARG A 480 -78.95 -97.63 43.85
CA ARG A 480 -79.00 -96.42 44.67
C ARG A 480 -79.72 -96.71 45.97
#